data_AF-A0A750N2K7-F1
#
_entry.id   AF-A0A750N2K7-F1
#
_cell.length_a   1.000
_cell.length_b   1.000
_cell.length_c   1.000
_cell.angle_alpha   90.00
_cell.angle_beta   90.00
_cell.angle_gamma   90.00
#
_symmetry.space_group_name_H-M   'P 1'
#
loop_
_entity.id
_entity.type
_entity.pdbx_description
1 polymer ?
#
loop_
_entity_poly.entity_id
_entity_poly.type
_entity_poly.pdbx_seq_one_letter_code
_entity_poly.pdbx_strand_id
1 'polypeptide(L)'
;MNSPLTDKWLDKGGSIWQEIDGQTWVYQDKYGNVVRYPDGYPDFSPYEVQHVDVPDLKGNHRLGPSGDFGKANALAPKGAADLEVNTWHHHQNGVTMQEVPKDIHSRFTHRGGVSNIRNKCL
;
A
#
# COMPACT_ATOMS: atom_id res chain seq x y z
N MET A 1 -5.83 13.92 -2.82
CA MET A 1 -5.00 13.12 -3.73
C MET A 1 -4.28 12.06 -2.92
N ASN A 2 -4.30 10.81 -3.40
CA ASN A 2 -3.77 9.64 -2.68
C ASN A 2 -2.35 9.28 -3.12
N SER A 3 -1.82 9.92 -4.17
CA SER A 3 -0.46 9.77 -4.69
C SER A 3 0.53 10.79 -4.08
N PRO A 4 1.85 10.59 -4.25
CA PRO A 4 2.88 11.54 -3.80
C PRO A 4 2.75 12.93 -4.44
N LEU A 5 3.14 13.96 -3.70
CA LEU A 5 3.33 15.30 -4.26
C LEU A 5 4.52 15.30 -5.23
N THR A 6 4.33 15.84 -6.42
CA THR A 6 5.31 15.80 -7.52
C THR A 6 6.65 16.43 -7.13
N ASP A 7 6.63 17.64 -6.57
CA ASP A 7 7.85 18.40 -6.25
C ASP A 7 8.69 17.65 -5.20
N LYS A 8 8.03 17.12 -4.17
CA LYS A 8 8.69 16.32 -3.13
C LYS A 8 9.28 15.01 -3.65
N TRP A 9 8.73 14.46 -4.73
CA TRP A 9 9.24 13.24 -5.34
C TRP A 9 10.52 13.51 -6.13
N LEU A 10 10.51 14.59 -6.92
CA LEU A 10 11.67 15.04 -7.69
C LEU A 10 12.83 15.43 -6.77
N ASP A 11 12.56 16.11 -5.64
CA ASP A 11 13.57 16.46 -4.63
C ASP A 11 14.29 15.24 -4.03
N LYS A 12 13.65 14.07 -4.05
CA LYS A 12 14.23 12.80 -3.57
C LYS A 12 15.04 12.05 -4.65
N GLY A 13 15.20 12.65 -5.83
CA GLY A 13 15.90 12.05 -6.97
C GLY A 13 15.08 11.02 -7.75
N GLY A 14 13.75 11.07 -7.63
CA GLY A 14 12.84 10.22 -8.41
C GLY A 14 12.49 10.82 -9.78
N SER A 15 11.81 10.03 -10.60
CA SER A 15 11.21 10.45 -11.88
C SER A 15 9.70 10.22 -11.88
N ILE A 16 8.96 11.02 -12.65
CA ILE A 16 7.49 10.95 -12.74
C ILE A 16 7.07 11.14 -14.19
N TRP A 17 6.12 10.33 -14.65
CA TRP A 17 5.45 10.51 -15.94
C TRP A 17 3.99 10.08 -15.84
N GLN A 18 3.22 10.39 -16.88
CA GLN A 18 1.82 9.97 -16.99
C GLN A 18 1.69 9.02 -18.18
N GLU A 19 1.05 7.87 -17.96
CA GLU A 19 0.65 6.97 -19.03
C GLU A 19 -0.66 7.52 -19.65
N ILE A 20 -0.65 7.76 -20.97
CA ILE A 20 -1.71 8.49 -21.69
C ILE A 20 -3.03 7.71 -21.69
N ASP A 21 -2.97 6.38 -21.70
CA ASP A 21 -4.13 5.52 -21.47
C ASP A 21 -4.44 5.47 -19.97
N GLY A 22 -5.44 6.24 -19.55
CA GLY A 22 -6.03 6.15 -18.20
C GLY A 22 -5.60 7.24 -17.20
N GLN A 23 -4.84 8.26 -17.62
CA GLN A 23 -4.37 9.34 -16.75
C GLN A 23 -3.59 8.85 -15.51
N THR A 24 -2.99 7.66 -15.59
CA THR A 24 -2.28 7.03 -14.49
C THR A 24 -0.93 7.69 -14.26
N TRP A 25 -0.72 8.20 -13.05
CA TRP A 25 0.60 8.68 -12.64
C TRP A 25 1.52 7.51 -12.35
N VAL A 26 2.74 7.59 -12.85
CA VAL A 26 3.79 6.60 -12.62
C VAL A 26 4.97 7.27 -11.95
N TYR A 27 5.39 6.70 -10.83
CA TYR A 27 6.50 7.22 -10.04
C TYR A 27 7.62 6.19 -10.05
N GLN A 28 8.82 6.65 -10.36
CA GLN A 28 10.05 5.86 -10.20
C GLN A 28 10.90 6.47 -9.08
N ASP A 29 11.37 5.64 -8.15
CA ASP A 29 12.29 6.10 -7.11
C ASP A 29 13.75 6.13 -7.59
N LYS A 30 14.64 6.69 -6.76
CA LYS A 30 16.08 6.79 -7.07
C LYS A 30 16.82 5.45 -7.22
N TYR A 31 16.16 4.33 -6.91
CA TYR A 31 16.71 2.97 -7.02
C TYR A 31 16.10 2.22 -8.21
N GLY A 32 15.27 2.87 -9.02
CA GLY A 32 14.65 2.30 -10.21
C GLY A 32 13.35 1.55 -9.96
N ASN A 33 12.83 1.51 -8.73
CA ASN A 33 11.53 0.90 -8.45
C ASN A 33 10.42 1.76 -9.05
N VAL A 34 9.34 1.14 -9.54
CA VAL A 34 8.24 1.80 -10.25
C VAL A 34 6.91 1.42 -9.62
N VAL A 35 6.11 2.41 -9.23
CA VAL A 35 4.73 2.22 -8.75
C VAL A 35 3.79 3.10 -9.57
N ARG A 36 2.71 2.49 -10.04
CA ARG A 36 1.60 3.16 -10.74
C ARG A 36 0.54 3.58 -9.73
N TYR A 37 -0.17 4.65 -10.06
CA TYR A 37 -1.24 5.19 -9.22
C TYR A 37 -2.58 5.29 -9.98
N PRO A 38 -3.17 4.16 -10.41
CA PRO A 38 -4.51 4.17 -11.01
C PRO A 38 -5.52 4.75 -10.02
N ASP A 39 -6.34 5.70 -10.48
CA ASP A 39 -7.28 6.46 -9.64
C ASP A 39 -6.64 7.10 -8.40
N GLY A 40 -5.32 7.34 -8.46
CA GLY A 40 -4.52 7.91 -7.39
C GLY A 40 -4.08 6.93 -6.29
N TYR A 41 -4.41 5.64 -6.35
CA TYR A 41 -4.01 4.63 -5.36
C TYR A 41 -2.80 3.81 -5.83
N PRO A 42 -1.83 3.50 -4.95
CA PRO A 42 -0.65 2.75 -5.36
C PRO A 42 -1.02 1.32 -5.78
N ASP A 43 -0.48 0.89 -6.92
CA ASP A 43 -0.46 -0.51 -7.30
C ASP A 43 0.85 -1.16 -6.82
N PHE A 44 0.77 -1.87 -5.69
CA PHE A 44 1.90 -2.62 -5.15
C PHE A 44 1.97 -4.07 -5.65
N SER A 45 1.09 -4.50 -6.58
CA SER A 45 1.08 -5.87 -7.10
C SER A 45 2.46 -6.37 -7.58
N PRO A 46 3.32 -5.56 -8.22
CA PRO A 46 4.67 -5.99 -8.60
C PRO A 46 5.62 -6.33 -7.43
N TYR A 47 5.29 -5.88 -6.21
CA TYR A 47 6.10 -6.04 -5.00
C TYR A 47 5.41 -6.91 -3.94
N GLU A 48 4.25 -7.49 -4.25
CA GLU A 48 3.46 -8.25 -3.29
C GLU A 48 4.12 -9.59 -2.95
N VAL A 49 4.29 -9.83 -1.64
CA VAL A 49 4.75 -11.12 -1.13
C VAL A 49 3.58 -12.11 -1.04
N GLN A 50 2.45 -11.64 -0.51
CA GLN A 50 1.17 -12.34 -0.45
C GLN A 50 0.04 -11.34 -0.15
N HIS A 51 -1.21 -11.74 -0.34
CA HIS A 51 -2.36 -10.99 0.14
C HIS A 51 -3.40 -11.91 0.78
N VAL A 52 -4.27 -11.31 1.57
CA VAL A 52 -5.41 -11.96 2.19
C VAL A 52 -6.59 -11.00 2.25
N ASP A 53 -7.79 -11.53 2.06
CA ASP A 53 -9.02 -10.80 2.37
C ASP A 53 -9.33 -10.96 3.87
N VAL A 54 -9.36 -9.83 4.57
CA VAL A 54 -9.68 -9.76 5.99
C VAL A 54 -11.06 -9.12 6.12
N PRO A 55 -12.07 -9.85 6.63
CA PRO A 55 -13.37 -9.23 6.87
C PRO A 55 -13.26 -8.16 7.97
N ASP A 56 -14.02 -7.08 7.80
CA ASP A 56 -14.20 -6.04 8.79
C ASP A 56 -12.88 -5.36 9.24
N LEU A 57 -12.05 -4.97 8.26
CA LEU A 57 -10.86 -4.14 8.50
C LEU A 57 -11.26 -2.83 9.19
N LYS A 58 -10.50 -2.43 10.21
CA LYS A 58 -10.75 -1.19 10.99
C LYS A 58 -9.71 -0.10 10.73
N GLY A 59 -8.71 -0.37 9.90
CA GLY A 59 -7.56 0.50 9.73
C GLY A 59 -6.69 0.55 10.98
N ASN A 60 -6.60 -0.57 11.70
CA ASN A 60 -5.83 -0.70 12.93
C ASN A 60 -4.64 -1.64 12.70
N HIS A 61 -3.43 -1.16 12.97
CA HIS A 61 -2.19 -1.88 12.65
C HIS A 61 -1.71 -2.81 13.78
N ARG A 62 -2.58 -3.21 14.72
CA ARG A 62 -2.16 -4.04 15.86
C ARG A 62 -1.95 -5.51 15.44
N LEU A 63 -1.05 -6.21 16.13
CA LEU A 63 -0.74 -7.63 15.88
C LEU A 63 -1.58 -8.63 16.67
N GLY A 64 -2.35 -8.16 17.65
CA GLY A 64 -3.27 -9.03 18.40
C GLY A 64 -4.50 -9.43 17.57
N PRO A 65 -5.36 -10.34 18.08
CA PRO A 65 -6.54 -10.84 17.37
C PRO A 65 -7.56 -9.77 16.97
N SER A 66 -7.62 -8.67 17.72
CA SER A 66 -8.46 -7.51 17.40
C SER A 66 -7.84 -6.60 16.33
N GLY A 67 -6.60 -6.86 15.92
CA GLY A 67 -5.81 -6.02 15.05
C GLY A 67 -5.78 -6.50 13.60
N ASP A 68 -5.80 -5.57 12.64
CA ASP A 68 -5.86 -5.97 11.23
C ASP A 68 -4.60 -6.70 10.80
N PHE A 69 -3.43 -6.32 11.33
CA PHE A 69 -2.17 -7.02 11.05
C PHE A 69 -2.17 -8.42 11.68
N GLY A 70 -2.72 -8.57 12.89
CA GLY A 70 -2.89 -9.86 13.54
C GLY A 70 -3.84 -10.78 12.77
N LYS A 71 -4.97 -10.25 12.30
CA LYS A 71 -5.92 -10.98 11.45
C LYS A 71 -5.29 -11.37 10.11
N ALA A 72 -4.55 -10.48 9.47
CA ALA A 72 -3.86 -10.77 8.22
C ALA A 72 -2.82 -11.89 8.42
N ASN A 73 -1.99 -11.81 9.46
CA ASN A 73 -1.05 -12.86 9.82
C ASN A 73 -1.72 -14.22 10.05
N ALA A 74 -2.91 -14.25 10.67
CA ALA A 74 -3.64 -15.49 10.93
C ALA A 74 -4.23 -16.15 9.68
N LEU A 75 -4.52 -15.37 8.63
CA LEU A 75 -5.08 -15.85 7.37
C LEU A 75 -4.02 -16.08 6.28
N ALA A 76 -2.80 -15.60 6.51
CA ALA A 76 -1.73 -15.58 5.52
C ALA A 76 -1.27 -17.00 5.12
N PRO A 77 -1.40 -17.40 3.85
CA PRO A 77 -1.08 -18.76 3.41
C PRO A 77 0.42 -19.08 3.47
N LYS A 78 1.29 -18.07 3.47
CA LYS A 78 2.74 -18.23 3.62
C LYS A 78 3.22 -18.04 5.07
N GLY A 79 2.29 -18.00 6.02
CA GLY A 79 2.56 -17.66 7.41
C GLY A 79 2.56 -16.16 7.65
N ALA A 80 2.75 -15.77 8.92
CA ALA A 80 2.78 -14.38 9.34
C ALA A 80 3.86 -13.59 8.58
N ALA A 81 3.57 -12.33 8.29
CA ALA A 81 4.51 -11.45 7.60
C ALA A 81 5.82 -11.32 8.39
N ASP A 82 6.95 -11.30 7.68
CA ASP A 82 8.22 -10.92 8.27
C ASP A 82 8.24 -9.40 8.47
N LEU A 83 7.79 -8.98 9.65
CA LEU A 83 7.68 -7.56 9.99
C LEU A 83 9.02 -6.90 10.29
N GLU A 84 10.18 -7.55 10.10
CA GLU A 84 11.46 -6.85 10.05
C GLU A 84 11.59 -6.11 8.71
N VAL A 85 11.24 -6.77 7.60
CA VAL A 85 11.45 -6.27 6.22
C VAL A 85 10.16 -5.92 5.48
N ASN A 86 9.02 -6.48 5.87
CA ASN A 86 7.71 -6.29 5.22
C ASN A 86 6.71 -5.56 6.12
N THR A 87 5.59 -5.14 5.54
CA THR A 87 4.43 -4.58 6.22
C THR A 87 3.16 -5.02 5.53
N TRP A 88 2.05 -5.06 6.26
CA TRP A 88 0.74 -5.16 5.64
C TRP A 88 0.27 -3.77 5.17
N HIS A 89 -0.15 -3.69 3.92
CA HIS A 89 -0.79 -2.55 3.27
C HIS A 89 -2.30 -2.79 3.21
N HIS A 90 -3.09 -1.86 3.76
CA HIS A 90 -4.55 -1.84 3.56
C HIS A 90 -4.88 -1.39 2.15
N HIS A 91 -5.32 -2.31 1.30
CA HIS A 91 -5.72 -2.01 -0.07
C HIS A 91 -6.97 -1.11 -0.12
N GLN A 92 -7.11 -0.30 -1.17
CA GLN A 92 -8.17 0.71 -1.28
C GLN A 92 -9.60 0.13 -1.35
N ASN A 93 -9.74 -1.15 -1.71
CA ASN A 93 -11.03 -1.85 -1.69
C ASN A 93 -11.60 -2.03 -0.26
N GLY A 94 -10.76 -1.85 0.78
CA GLY A 94 -11.16 -1.90 2.18
C GLY A 94 -11.36 -3.32 2.74
N VAL A 95 -10.94 -4.36 2.01
CA VAL A 95 -11.02 -5.77 2.46
C VAL A 95 -9.69 -6.50 2.35
N THR A 96 -8.85 -6.14 1.38
CA THR A 96 -7.60 -6.85 1.14
C THR A 96 -6.45 -6.23 1.94
N MET A 97 -5.63 -7.09 2.54
CA MET A 97 -4.34 -6.76 3.13
C MET A 97 -3.23 -7.36 2.25
N GLN A 98 -2.28 -6.54 1.82
CA GLN A 98 -1.15 -6.95 0.98
C GLN A 98 0.14 -6.88 1.77
N GLU A 99 0.89 -7.98 1.88
CA GLU A 99 2.23 -7.95 2.44
C GLU A 99 3.20 -7.43 1.38
N VAL A 100 3.88 -6.33 1.68
CA VAL A 100 4.80 -5.65 0.77
C VAL A 100 6.08 -5.23 1.51
N PRO A 101 7.23 -5.10 0.82
CA PRO A 101 8.46 -4.57 1.40
C PRO A 101 8.27 -3.17 1.99
N LYS A 102 8.79 -2.94 3.21
CA LYS A 102 8.65 -1.66 3.93
C LYS A 102 9.30 -0.49 3.19
N ASP A 103 10.43 -0.75 2.54
CA ASP A 103 11.18 0.25 1.80
C ASP A 103 10.40 0.75 0.58
N ILE A 104 9.73 -0.15 -0.15
CA ILE A 104 8.79 0.19 -1.22
C ILE A 104 7.61 0.97 -0.62
N HIS A 105 6.90 0.40 0.36
CA HIS A 105 5.72 1.02 0.95
C HIS A 105 5.98 2.43 1.51
N SER A 106 7.14 2.64 2.16
CA SER A 106 7.50 3.93 2.78
C SER A 106 7.97 4.98 1.76
N ARG A 107 8.67 4.58 0.70
CA ARG A 107 9.10 5.50 -0.35
C ARG A 107 7.91 6.00 -1.15
N PHE A 108 7.04 5.09 -1.57
CA PHE A 108 5.84 5.38 -2.37
C PHE A 108 4.69 5.86 -1.49
N THR A 109 4.86 7.06 -0.92
CA THR A 109 3.90 7.67 0.00
C THR A 109 2.52 7.74 -0.61
N HIS A 110 1.51 7.36 0.16
CA HIS A 110 0.13 7.33 -0.31
C HIS A 110 -0.85 7.53 0.84
N ARG A 111 -2.10 7.92 0.53
CA ARG A 111 -3.21 7.74 1.48
C ARG A 111 -3.73 6.30 1.29
N GLY A 112 -3.35 5.40 2.19
CA GLY A 112 -3.78 4.00 2.13
C GLY A 112 -5.27 3.79 2.37
N GLY A 113 -5.72 2.55 2.19
CA GLY A 113 -7.12 2.12 2.39
C GLY A 113 -7.65 2.42 3.80
N VAL A 114 -6.76 2.58 4.80
CA VAL A 114 -7.11 3.04 6.16
C VAL A 114 -7.98 4.30 6.15
N SER A 115 -7.70 5.25 5.25
CA SER A 115 -8.47 6.49 5.12
C SER A 115 -9.88 6.26 4.57
N ASN A 116 -10.03 5.34 3.61
CA ASN A 116 -11.33 4.91 3.08
C ASN A 116 -12.14 4.13 4.13
N ILE A 117 -11.49 3.23 4.88
CA ILE A 117 -12.10 2.40 5.92
C ILE A 117 -12.69 3.27 7.03
N ARG A 118 -11.94 4.28 7.51
CA ARG A 118 -12.41 5.17 8.59
C ARG A 118 -13.55 6.09 8.16
N ASN A 119 -13.61 6.48 6.89
CA ASN A 119 -14.68 7.34 6.37
C ASN A 119 -15.99 6.59 6.08
N LYS A 120 -15.98 5.25 5.95
CA LYS A 120 -17.21 4.44 5.83
C LYS A 120 -17.95 4.24 7.17
N CYS A 121 -17.39 4.70 8.28
CA CYS A 121 -17.95 4.54 9.62
C CYS A 121 -18.68 5.81 10.14
N LEU A 122 -19.04 6.74 9.24
CA LEU A 122 -19.86 7.92 9.52
C LEU A 122 -21.19 7.84 8.77
#